data_AF-A0A6L4AYJ5-F1
#
_entry.id   AF-A0A6L4AYJ5-F1
#
_cell.length_a   1.000
_cell.length_b   1.000
_cell.length_c   1.000
_cell.angle_alpha   90.00
_cell.angle_beta   90.00
_cell.angle_gamma   90.00
#
_symmetry.space_group_name_H-M   'P 1'
#
loop_
_entity.id
_entity.type
_entity.pdbx_description
1 polymer ?
#
loop_
_entity_poly.entity_id
_entity_poly.type
_entity_poly.pdbx_seq_one_letter_code
_entity_poly.pdbx_strand_id
1 'polypeptide(L)'
;GRRARRLARLPGLTALWPPLARWLTPRRPKVAGVLRHGGSLAGAWFLHRGLHLPEELPRTAGGAPCHDPLLAAWERLSDAILGPVGGLLADPFRAVHRMEWSIYLRNQLLRDADWAGMAHGVEIRVPLVDDRLRTAAEVFGFEPARSHGKRELIRRLVPELPPAAFDRPKSGFQLPVADWLEPEAAGRPVGLQSRRLARLVLSAFDVDPDAPLS
;
A
#
# COMPACT_ATOMS: atom_id res chain seq x y z
N GLY A 1 4.33 -15.02 -3.48
CA GLY A 1 4.95 -15.69 -4.65
C GLY A 1 5.15 -17.18 -4.40
N ARG A 2 5.18 -18.00 -5.47
CA ARG A 2 5.35 -19.46 -5.39
C ARG A 2 6.66 -19.88 -4.68
N ARG A 3 7.75 -19.15 -4.90
CA ARG A 3 9.05 -19.39 -4.24
C ARG A 3 8.99 -19.15 -2.73
N ALA A 4 8.39 -18.05 -2.29
CA ALA A 4 8.19 -17.76 -0.87
C ALA A 4 7.36 -18.85 -0.18
N ARG A 5 6.26 -19.32 -0.79
CA ARG A 5 5.48 -20.45 -0.26
C ARG A 5 6.28 -21.74 -0.13
N ARG A 6 7.14 -22.06 -1.11
CA ARG A 6 7.98 -23.27 -1.08
C ARG A 6 8.99 -23.20 0.05
N LEU A 7 9.66 -22.06 0.20
CA LEU A 7 10.64 -21.83 1.26
C LEU A 7 9.97 -21.79 2.64
N ALA A 8 8.79 -21.18 2.77
CA ALA A 8 8.06 -21.11 4.03
C ALA A 8 7.61 -22.49 4.58
N ARG A 9 7.58 -23.53 3.73
CA ARG A 9 7.28 -24.91 4.15
C ARG A 9 8.48 -25.63 4.77
N LEU A 10 9.69 -25.07 4.66
CA LEU A 10 10.87 -25.64 5.30
C LEU A 10 10.80 -25.38 6.81
N PRO A 11 10.81 -26.43 7.66
CA PRO A 11 10.67 -26.28 9.09
C PRO A 11 11.80 -25.39 9.66
N GLY A 12 11.46 -24.47 10.55
CA GLY A 12 12.40 -23.53 11.16
C GLY A 12 12.82 -22.35 10.28
N LEU A 13 12.69 -22.42 8.95
CA LEU A 13 13.13 -21.33 8.07
C LEU A 13 12.33 -20.05 8.26
N THR A 14 11.02 -20.14 8.48
CA THR A 14 10.14 -18.98 8.77
C THR A 14 10.45 -18.29 10.11
N ALA A 15 11.04 -19.02 11.06
CA ALA A 15 11.47 -18.51 12.35
C ALA A 15 12.86 -17.87 12.30
N LEU A 16 13.79 -18.48 11.53
CA LEU A 16 15.17 -18.01 11.39
C LEU A 16 15.34 -16.89 10.35
N TRP A 17 14.40 -16.76 9.41
CA TRP A 17 14.48 -15.78 8.33
C TRP A 17 14.45 -14.31 8.78
N PRO A 18 13.56 -13.86 9.69
CA PRO A 18 13.50 -12.45 10.07
C PRO A 18 14.82 -11.84 10.58
N PRO A 19 15.55 -12.44 11.54
CA PRO A 19 16.83 -11.88 11.99
C PRO A 19 17.88 -11.92 10.88
N LEU A 20 17.94 -13.01 10.10
CA LEU A 20 18.87 -13.14 8.98
C LEU A 20 18.60 -12.10 7.88
N ALA A 21 17.35 -11.87 7.52
CA ALA A 21 16.95 -10.90 6.50
C ALA A 21 17.25 -9.46 6.92
N ARG A 22 17.08 -9.13 8.22
CA ARG A 22 17.46 -7.81 8.77
C ARG A 22 18.97 -7.61 8.71
N TRP A 23 19.75 -8.66 8.98
CA TRP A 23 21.21 -8.63 8.86
C TRP A 23 21.69 -8.49 7.41
N LEU A 24 21.14 -9.29 6.49
CA LEU A 24 21.52 -9.27 5.06
C LEU A 24 21.05 -8.02 4.32
N THR A 25 19.88 -7.49 4.70
CA THR A 25 19.21 -6.39 3.98
C THR A 25 18.70 -5.31 4.94
N PRO A 26 19.59 -4.63 5.69
CA PRO A 26 19.19 -3.67 6.73
C PRO A 26 18.39 -2.48 6.17
N ARG A 27 18.62 -2.13 4.89
CA ARG A 27 17.88 -1.07 4.19
C ARG A 27 16.52 -1.53 3.60
N ARG A 28 16.15 -2.80 3.74
CA ARG A 28 14.90 -3.37 3.20
C ARG A 28 14.16 -4.17 4.28
N PRO A 29 13.65 -3.51 5.33
CA PRO A 29 13.10 -4.18 6.52
C PRO A 29 11.94 -5.14 6.19
N LYS A 30 11.16 -4.84 5.15
CA LYS A 30 10.04 -5.68 4.72
C LYS A 30 10.45 -7.06 4.18
N VAL A 31 11.73 -7.25 3.81
CA VAL A 31 12.25 -8.56 3.37
C VAL A 31 12.13 -9.61 4.48
N ALA A 32 12.23 -9.19 5.75
CA ALA A 32 12.03 -10.06 6.90
C ALA A 32 10.63 -10.71 6.95
N GLY A 33 9.62 -10.04 6.40
CA GLY A 33 8.25 -10.55 6.32
C GLY A 33 7.96 -11.41 5.09
N VAL A 34 8.87 -11.55 4.12
CA VAL A 34 8.57 -12.19 2.82
C VAL A 34 8.20 -13.67 2.95
N LEU A 35 8.85 -14.42 3.84
CA LEU A 35 8.51 -15.84 4.01
C LEU A 35 7.20 -16.05 4.77
N ARG A 36 6.88 -15.17 5.73
CA ARG A 36 5.64 -15.26 6.52
C ARG A 36 4.44 -14.78 5.72
N HIS A 37 4.54 -13.58 5.15
CA HIS A 37 3.41 -12.87 4.55
C HIS A 37 3.41 -12.96 3.03
N GLY A 38 4.57 -13.12 2.40
CA GLY A 38 4.70 -13.13 0.93
C GLY A 38 4.15 -14.41 0.27
N GLY A 39 3.51 -15.32 1.00
CA GLY A 39 2.91 -16.54 0.47
C GLY A 39 1.69 -16.26 -0.41
N SER A 40 0.79 -15.38 0.01
CA SER A 40 -0.46 -15.03 -0.68
C SER A 40 -0.32 -13.75 -1.51
N LEU A 41 -1.33 -13.46 -2.35
CA LEU A 41 -1.39 -12.19 -3.07
C LEU A 41 -1.67 -11.03 -2.12
N ALA A 42 -2.55 -11.24 -1.15
CA ALA A 42 -2.87 -10.27 -0.11
C ALA A 42 -1.67 -9.92 0.78
N GLY A 43 -0.91 -10.92 1.22
CA GLY A 43 0.28 -10.67 2.02
C GLY A 43 1.41 -10.05 1.20
N ALA A 44 1.52 -10.35 -0.10
CA ALA A 44 2.43 -9.63 -0.99
C ALA A 44 2.01 -8.15 -1.20
N TRP A 45 0.71 -7.89 -1.34
CA TRP A 45 0.16 -6.54 -1.39
C TRP A 45 0.42 -5.78 -0.08
N PHE A 46 0.20 -6.44 1.06
CA PHE A 46 0.50 -5.89 2.38
C PHE A 46 1.98 -5.53 2.50
N LEU A 47 2.90 -6.43 2.12
CA LEU A 47 4.33 -6.12 2.12
C LEU A 47 4.66 -4.93 1.20
N HIS A 48 3.93 -4.75 0.11
CA HIS A 48 4.11 -3.59 -0.75
C HIS A 48 3.62 -2.29 -0.07
N ARG A 49 2.39 -2.29 0.47
CA ARG A 49 1.71 -1.08 0.98
C ARG A 49 2.00 -0.75 2.44
N GLY A 50 2.14 -1.75 3.31
CA GLY A 50 2.32 -1.58 4.75
C GLY A 50 3.64 -0.89 5.07
N LEU A 51 3.63 0.11 5.93
CA LEU A 51 4.84 0.85 6.33
C LEU A 51 5.74 0.02 7.25
N HIS A 52 5.08 -0.69 8.16
CA HIS A 52 5.65 -1.58 9.16
C HIS A 52 5.17 -3.01 8.93
N LEU A 53 5.97 -3.98 9.36
CA LEU A 53 5.54 -5.37 9.43
C LEU A 53 4.55 -5.55 10.60
N PRO A 54 3.65 -6.55 10.57
CA PRO A 54 2.69 -6.78 11.65
C PRO A 54 3.38 -6.95 13.01
N GLU A 55 4.54 -7.62 13.01
CA GLU A 55 5.38 -7.83 14.20
C GLU A 55 5.95 -6.54 14.80
N GLU A 56 5.95 -5.44 14.05
CA GLU A 56 6.45 -4.14 14.49
C GLU A 56 5.33 -3.26 15.06
N LEU A 57 4.05 -3.57 14.77
CA LEU A 57 2.91 -2.73 15.14
C LEU A 57 2.68 -2.58 16.65
N PRO A 58 2.83 -3.61 17.50
CA PRO A 58 2.63 -3.45 18.95
C PRO A 58 3.53 -2.38 19.57
N ARG A 59 4.75 -2.23 19.03
CA ARG A 59 5.72 -1.21 19.46
C ARG A 59 5.26 0.19 19.08
N THR A 60 4.72 0.33 17.87
CA THR A 60 4.21 1.60 17.35
C THR A 60 2.86 2.00 17.98
N ALA A 61 2.07 1.02 18.43
CA ALA A 61 0.73 1.23 18.99
C ALA A 61 0.70 1.33 20.53
N GLY A 62 1.84 1.53 21.19
CA GLY A 62 1.91 1.70 22.65
C GLY A 62 1.56 0.45 23.46
N GLY A 63 1.91 -0.74 22.98
CA GLY A 63 1.77 -1.99 23.76
C GLY A 63 0.38 -2.63 23.73
N ALA A 64 -0.58 -2.11 22.95
CA ALA A 64 -1.85 -2.80 22.75
C ALA A 64 -1.63 -4.19 22.12
N PRO A 65 -2.30 -5.26 22.59
CA PRO A 65 -2.17 -6.63 22.06
C PRO A 65 -2.85 -6.76 20.70
N CYS A 66 -2.38 -5.99 19.72
CA CYS A 66 -2.99 -5.84 18.41
C CYS A 66 -2.42 -6.82 17.37
N HIS A 67 -1.35 -7.55 17.71
CA HIS A 67 -0.59 -8.35 16.75
C HIS A 67 -1.41 -9.46 16.08
N ASP A 68 -2.00 -10.35 16.89
CA ASP A 68 -2.75 -11.51 16.41
C ASP A 68 -4.13 -11.10 15.84
N PRO A 69 -4.89 -10.19 16.50
CA PRO A 69 -6.18 -9.77 15.99
C PRO A 69 -6.08 -8.97 14.69
N LEU A 70 -5.06 -8.13 14.48
CA LEU A 70 -4.93 -7.34 13.25
C LEU A 70 -4.49 -8.18 12.06
N LEU A 71 -3.54 -9.11 12.23
CA LEU A 71 -3.15 -9.99 11.14
C LEU A 71 -4.27 -10.98 10.82
N ALA A 72 -4.91 -11.57 11.82
CA ALA A 72 -6.08 -12.41 11.60
C ALA A 72 -7.27 -11.63 11.04
N ALA A 73 -7.49 -10.39 11.49
CA ALA A 73 -8.52 -9.51 10.90
C ALA A 73 -8.16 -9.13 9.47
N TRP A 74 -6.89 -8.89 9.18
CA TRP A 74 -6.38 -8.63 7.84
C TRP A 74 -6.57 -9.85 6.93
N GLU A 75 -6.23 -11.05 7.39
CA GLU A 75 -6.44 -12.29 6.65
C GLU A 75 -7.93 -12.52 6.42
N ARG A 76 -8.78 -12.32 7.43
CA ARG A 76 -10.25 -12.38 7.27
C ARG A 76 -10.77 -11.30 6.32
N LEU A 77 -10.28 -10.07 6.38
CA LEU A 77 -10.68 -8.99 5.47
C LEU A 77 -10.20 -9.27 4.06
N SER A 78 -8.96 -9.72 3.91
CA SER A 78 -8.37 -10.18 2.66
C SER A 78 -9.21 -11.29 2.08
N ASP A 79 -9.56 -12.31 2.86
CA ASP A 79 -10.36 -13.44 2.41
C ASP A 79 -11.83 -13.08 2.19
N ALA A 80 -12.36 -12.04 2.83
CA ALA A 80 -13.67 -11.48 2.51
C ALA A 80 -13.63 -10.64 1.21
N ILE A 81 -12.56 -9.88 0.99
CA ILE A 81 -12.36 -9.04 -0.19
C ILE A 81 -11.97 -9.90 -1.42
N LEU A 82 -11.16 -10.93 -1.22
CA LEU A 82 -10.65 -11.89 -2.18
C LEU A 82 -11.38 -13.25 -2.10
N GLY A 83 -12.48 -13.31 -1.34
CA GLY A 83 -13.33 -14.50 -1.24
C GLY A 83 -14.03 -14.79 -2.55
N PRO A 84 -14.65 -15.97 -2.70
CA PRO A 84 -15.13 -16.49 -3.97
C PRO A 84 -16.36 -15.71 -4.48
N VAL A 85 -16.14 -14.48 -4.94
CA VAL A 85 -17.00 -13.82 -5.93
C VAL A 85 -16.59 -14.45 -7.25
N GLY A 86 -17.43 -15.35 -7.77
CA GLY A 86 -17.14 -16.24 -8.91
C GLY A 86 -16.40 -15.57 -10.08
N GLY A 87 -15.47 -16.31 -10.69
CA GLY A 87 -14.80 -15.99 -11.96
C GLY A 87 -13.80 -14.83 -11.95
N LEU A 88 -14.01 -13.77 -11.17
CA LEU A 88 -13.24 -12.52 -11.22
C LEU A 88 -11.83 -12.59 -10.60
N LEU A 89 -11.56 -13.61 -9.77
CA LEU A 89 -10.33 -13.72 -8.97
C LEU A 89 -9.30 -14.73 -9.50
N ALA A 90 -9.57 -15.36 -10.65
CA ALA A 90 -8.53 -16.08 -11.38
C ALA A 90 -7.40 -15.13 -11.81
N ASP A 91 -7.70 -13.84 -11.93
CA ASP A 91 -6.78 -12.83 -12.38
C ASP A 91 -6.13 -12.03 -11.22
N PRO A 92 -4.80 -12.15 -11.01
CA PRO A 92 -4.08 -11.44 -9.97
C PRO A 92 -4.19 -9.91 -10.02
N PHE A 93 -4.37 -9.32 -11.20
CA PHE A 93 -4.47 -7.87 -11.32
C PHE A 93 -5.79 -7.34 -10.80
N ARG A 94 -6.92 -7.95 -11.17
CA ARG A 94 -8.25 -7.59 -10.65
C ARG A 94 -8.30 -7.76 -9.13
N ALA A 95 -7.66 -8.80 -8.60
CA ALA A 95 -7.51 -9.00 -7.16
C ALA A 95 -6.71 -7.86 -6.49
N VAL A 96 -5.58 -7.44 -7.08
CA VAL A 96 -4.82 -6.27 -6.58
C VAL A 96 -5.64 -4.99 -6.70
N HIS A 97 -6.30 -4.74 -7.83
CA HIS A 97 -7.14 -3.56 -8.05
C HIS A 97 -8.25 -3.46 -6.99
N ARG A 98 -8.86 -4.59 -6.63
CA ARG A 98 -9.87 -4.64 -5.58
C ARG A 98 -9.28 -4.25 -4.22
N MET A 99 -8.10 -4.75 -3.85
CA MET A 99 -7.44 -4.36 -2.59
C MET A 99 -7.01 -2.89 -2.59
N GLU A 100 -6.49 -2.39 -3.72
CA GLU A 100 -6.19 -0.98 -3.89
C GLU A 100 -7.42 -0.11 -3.67
N TRP A 101 -8.57 -0.51 -4.19
CA TRP A 101 -9.81 0.26 -4.09
C TRP A 101 -10.48 0.13 -2.70
N SER A 102 -10.66 -1.09 -2.21
CA SER A 102 -11.38 -1.35 -0.96
C SER A 102 -10.53 -1.11 0.28
N ILE A 103 -9.20 -1.13 0.19
CA ILE A 103 -8.35 -1.00 1.38
C ILE A 103 -7.60 0.33 1.31
N TYR A 104 -6.78 0.53 0.30
CA TYR A 104 -5.89 1.69 0.25
C TYR A 104 -6.64 2.98 -0.08
N LEU A 105 -7.44 3.00 -1.14
CA LEU A 105 -8.22 4.18 -1.51
C LEU A 105 -9.22 4.53 -0.40
N ARG A 106 -10.06 3.58 0.01
CA ARG A 106 -11.10 3.81 1.02
C ARG A 106 -10.55 4.23 2.38
N ASN A 107 -9.60 3.47 2.94
CA ASN A 107 -9.19 3.64 4.34
C ASN A 107 -8.02 4.60 4.53
N GLN A 108 -7.30 4.94 3.45
CA GLN A 108 -6.15 5.83 3.52
C GLN A 108 -6.35 7.06 2.64
N LEU A 109 -6.41 6.91 1.31
CA LEU A 109 -6.41 8.09 0.43
C LEU A 109 -7.62 9.01 0.65
N LEU A 110 -8.84 8.46 0.72
CA LEU A 110 -10.06 9.26 0.90
C LEU A 110 -10.11 9.89 2.29
N ARG A 111 -9.76 9.13 3.32
CA ARG A 111 -9.70 9.61 4.71
C ARG A 111 -8.67 10.73 4.88
N ASP A 112 -7.46 10.52 4.36
CA ASP A 112 -6.37 11.48 4.51
C ASP A 112 -6.66 12.76 3.71
N ALA A 113 -7.30 12.65 2.53
CA ALA A 113 -7.76 13.81 1.77
C ALA A 113 -8.86 14.58 2.49
N ASP A 114 -9.87 13.88 3.03
CA ASP A 114 -10.96 14.50 3.79
C ASP A 114 -10.43 15.23 5.02
N TRP A 115 -9.58 14.57 5.82
CA TRP A 115 -8.96 15.16 7.00
C TRP A 115 -8.12 16.40 6.65
N ALA A 116 -7.28 16.32 5.62
CA ALA A 116 -6.47 17.44 5.17
C ALA A 116 -7.32 18.61 4.64
N GLY A 117 -8.38 18.32 3.87
CA GLY A 117 -9.29 19.34 3.35
C GLY A 117 -10.04 20.06 4.48
N MET A 118 -10.66 19.29 5.38
CA MET A 118 -11.45 19.83 6.50
C MET A 118 -10.61 20.61 7.50
N ALA A 119 -9.34 20.24 7.71
CA ALA A 119 -8.41 21.03 8.53
C ALA A 119 -8.22 22.48 8.01
N HIS A 120 -8.53 22.73 6.75
CA HIS A 120 -8.46 24.04 6.10
C HIS A 120 -9.84 24.56 5.63
N GLY A 121 -10.94 23.92 6.03
CA GLY A 121 -12.29 24.30 5.59
C GLY A 121 -12.54 24.11 4.10
N VAL A 122 -11.79 23.23 3.43
CA VAL A 122 -11.88 22.97 1.98
C VAL A 122 -12.49 21.59 1.72
N GLU A 123 -13.59 21.56 0.98
CA GLU A 123 -14.18 20.29 0.52
C GLU A 123 -13.45 19.77 -0.73
N ILE A 124 -12.88 18.56 -0.65
CA ILE A 124 -12.23 17.89 -1.77
C ILE A 124 -13.21 16.93 -2.44
N ARG A 125 -13.53 17.14 -3.72
CA ARG A 125 -14.39 16.25 -4.51
C ARG A 125 -13.55 15.29 -5.36
N VAL A 126 -13.95 14.02 -5.41
CA VAL A 126 -13.24 12.94 -6.14
C VAL A 126 -14.12 12.33 -7.25
N PRO A 127 -14.40 13.06 -8.35
CA PRO A 127 -15.39 12.64 -9.36
C PRO A 127 -15.06 11.31 -10.06
N LEU A 128 -13.79 10.91 -10.11
CA LEU A 128 -13.38 9.62 -10.69
C LEU A 128 -13.56 8.43 -9.72
N VAL A 129 -13.95 8.69 -8.47
CA VAL A 129 -14.26 7.69 -7.43
C VAL A 129 -15.78 7.62 -7.22
N ASP A 130 -16.54 7.70 -8.31
CA ASP A 130 -17.99 7.62 -8.30
C ASP A 130 -18.47 6.17 -8.53
N ASP A 131 -19.53 5.77 -7.83
CA ASP A 131 -20.06 4.40 -7.90
C ASP A 131 -20.75 4.11 -9.24
N ARG A 132 -21.40 5.09 -9.87
CA ARG A 132 -21.99 4.92 -11.20
C ARG A 132 -20.90 4.76 -12.25
N LEU A 133 -19.83 5.56 -12.17
CA LEU A 133 -18.68 5.44 -13.05
C LEU A 133 -18.00 4.08 -12.88
N ARG A 134 -17.81 3.61 -11.64
CA ARG A 134 -17.27 2.27 -11.34
C ARG A 134 -18.15 1.18 -11.96
N THR A 135 -19.45 1.23 -11.71
CA THR A 135 -20.41 0.23 -12.21
C THR A 135 -20.42 0.22 -13.73
N ALA A 136 -20.43 1.38 -14.38
CA ALA A 136 -20.33 1.47 -15.84
C ALA A 136 -19.02 0.88 -16.36
N ALA A 137 -17.88 1.21 -15.74
CA ALA A 137 -16.58 0.67 -16.11
C ALA A 137 -16.54 -0.86 -16.00
N GLU A 138 -17.14 -1.45 -14.96
CA GLU A 138 -17.27 -2.90 -14.80
C GLU A 138 -18.16 -3.52 -15.88
N VAL A 139 -19.34 -2.94 -16.15
CA VAL A 139 -20.28 -3.42 -17.17
C VAL A 139 -19.65 -3.42 -18.57
N PHE A 140 -18.88 -2.38 -18.91
CA PHE A 140 -18.20 -2.28 -20.20
C PHE A 140 -16.83 -2.97 -20.24
N GLY A 141 -16.42 -3.67 -19.17
CA GLY A 141 -15.13 -4.37 -19.10
C GLY A 141 -13.92 -3.43 -19.24
N PHE A 142 -14.04 -2.18 -18.79
CA PHE A 142 -13.00 -1.18 -18.92
C PHE A 142 -11.85 -1.44 -17.94
N GLU A 143 -10.66 -1.77 -18.48
CA GLU A 143 -9.45 -2.02 -17.69
C GLU A 143 -8.36 -0.96 -17.97
N PRO A 144 -8.47 0.27 -17.40
CA PRO A 144 -7.62 1.41 -17.76
C PRO A 144 -6.14 1.22 -17.41
N ALA A 145 -5.83 0.36 -16.45
CA ALA A 145 -4.46 0.10 -16.01
C ALA A 145 -3.82 -1.13 -16.69
N ARG A 146 -4.54 -1.80 -17.60
CA ARG A 146 -4.01 -2.87 -18.48
C ARG A 146 -4.11 -2.55 -19.97
N SER A 147 -5.03 -1.67 -20.34
CA SER A 147 -5.25 -1.25 -21.71
C SER A 147 -4.66 0.14 -21.96
N HIS A 148 -4.48 0.48 -23.23
CA HIS A 148 -4.31 1.88 -23.67
C HIS A 148 -5.61 2.71 -23.47
N GLY A 149 -6.67 2.08 -22.95
CA GLY A 149 -8.01 2.65 -22.80
C GLY A 149 -8.06 3.89 -21.92
N LYS A 150 -7.15 4.06 -20.94
CA LYS A 150 -7.09 5.32 -20.19
C LYS A 150 -6.75 6.51 -21.09
N ARG A 151 -5.70 6.41 -21.91
CA ARG A 151 -5.26 7.53 -22.76
C ARG A 151 -6.31 7.84 -23.81
N GLU A 152 -6.85 6.81 -24.45
CA GLU A 152 -7.89 6.94 -25.46
C GLU A 152 -9.18 7.52 -24.89
N LEU A 153 -9.61 7.06 -23.70
CA LEU A 153 -10.79 7.59 -23.02
C LEU A 153 -10.62 9.08 -22.72
N ILE A 154 -9.49 9.50 -22.15
CA ILE A 154 -9.26 10.91 -21.84
C ILE A 154 -9.18 11.76 -23.12
N ARG A 155 -8.58 11.26 -24.21
CA ARG A 155 -8.57 11.97 -25.51
C ARG A 155 -9.98 12.21 -26.04
N ARG A 156 -10.89 11.25 -25.85
CA ARG A 156 -12.29 11.38 -26.28
C ARG A 156 -13.12 12.29 -25.37
N LEU A 157 -12.85 12.24 -24.06
CA LEU A 157 -13.57 13.04 -23.07
C LEU A 157 -13.14 14.50 -23.06
N VAL A 158 -11.88 14.78 -23.37
CA VAL A 158 -11.28 16.11 -23.25
C VAL A 158 -10.38 16.40 -24.47
N PRO A 159 -10.94 16.43 -25.70
CA PRO A 159 -10.18 16.60 -26.94
C PRO A 159 -9.46 17.95 -27.04
N GLU A 160 -9.87 18.95 -26.26
CA GLU A 160 -9.28 20.29 -26.20
C GLU A 160 -7.93 20.34 -25.48
N LEU A 161 -7.53 19.28 -24.76
CA LEU A 161 -6.22 19.26 -24.12
C LEU A 161 -5.09 19.24 -25.16
N PRO A 162 -3.99 19.97 -24.91
CA PRO A 162 -2.86 19.98 -25.83
C PRO A 162 -2.25 18.57 -25.96
N PRO A 163 -1.74 18.17 -27.14
CA PRO A 163 -1.14 16.84 -27.37
C PRO A 163 -0.09 16.45 -26.32
N ALA A 164 0.72 17.43 -25.88
CA ALA A 164 1.74 17.25 -24.85
C ALA A 164 1.19 16.72 -23.51
N ALA A 165 -0.07 16.99 -23.16
CA ALA A 165 -0.70 16.47 -21.94
C ALA A 165 -0.87 14.94 -21.97
N PHE A 166 -1.01 14.34 -23.17
CA PHE A 166 -1.23 12.91 -23.33
C PHE A 166 0.05 12.09 -23.40
N ASP A 167 1.15 12.70 -23.84
CA ASP A 167 2.46 12.04 -23.99
C ASP A 167 3.41 12.34 -22.82
N ARG A 168 2.97 13.21 -21.88
CA ARG A 168 3.70 13.48 -20.66
C ARG A 168 3.87 12.20 -19.82
N PRO A 169 5.11 11.83 -19.42
CA PRO A 169 5.34 10.74 -18.49
C PRO A 169 4.56 10.93 -17.19
N LYS A 170 4.05 9.85 -16.61
CA LYS A 170 3.33 9.90 -15.34
C LYS A 170 4.25 10.45 -14.25
N SER A 171 4.01 11.68 -13.83
CA SER A 171 4.59 12.26 -12.63
C SER A 171 3.60 12.08 -11.47
N GLY A 172 4.07 11.57 -10.33
CA GLY A 172 3.27 11.62 -9.10
C GLY A 172 3.14 13.06 -8.59
N PHE A 173 2.16 13.30 -7.74
CA PHE A 173 2.16 14.44 -6.83
C PHE A 173 2.84 13.98 -5.55
N GLN A 174 4.08 14.41 -5.34
CA GLN A 174 4.86 14.06 -4.16
C GLN A 174 5.16 15.34 -3.41
N LEU A 175 4.77 15.37 -2.13
CA LEU A 175 5.24 16.38 -1.22
C LEU A 175 6.67 15.99 -0.81
N PRO A 176 7.66 16.89 -0.96
CA PRO A 176 9.04 16.61 -0.57
C PRO A 176 9.22 16.72 0.95
N VAL A 177 8.32 16.09 1.72
CA VAL A 177 8.29 16.14 3.19
C VAL A 177 9.60 15.62 3.78
N ALA A 178 10.14 14.56 3.20
CA ALA A 178 11.43 14.02 3.63
C ALA A 178 12.58 15.01 3.40
N ASP A 179 12.55 15.74 2.28
CA ASP A 179 13.58 16.73 1.96
C ASP A 179 13.43 17.97 2.85
N TRP A 180 12.20 18.33 3.24
CA TRP A 180 11.94 19.43 4.19
C TRP A 180 12.42 19.13 5.60
N LEU A 181 12.22 17.91 6.09
CA LEU A 181 12.64 17.52 7.44
C LEU A 181 14.12 17.17 7.51
N GLU A 182 14.70 16.65 6.43
CA GLU A 182 16.10 16.27 6.35
C GLU A 182 16.68 16.66 4.98
N PRO A 183 17.18 17.90 4.82
CA PRO A 183 17.75 18.36 3.54
C PRO A 183 18.87 17.47 3.01
N GLU A 184 19.61 16.82 3.91
CA GLU A 184 20.69 15.87 3.62
C GLU A 184 20.20 14.53 3.06
N ALA A 185 18.90 14.25 3.16
CA ALA A 185 18.24 13.07 2.61
C ALA A 185 17.66 13.29 1.20
N ALA A 186 17.80 14.51 0.65
CA ALA A 186 17.29 14.89 -0.65
C ALA A 186 17.80 13.97 -1.78
N GLY A 187 16.88 13.58 -2.69
CA GLY A 187 17.19 12.73 -3.84
C GLY A 187 17.19 11.22 -3.58
N ARG A 188 16.80 10.77 -2.38
CA ARG A 188 16.68 9.33 -2.07
C ARG A 188 15.39 8.72 -2.64
N PRO A 189 15.34 7.39 -2.89
CA PRO A 189 14.14 6.73 -3.38
C PRO A 189 12.95 6.81 -2.41
N VAL A 190 11.79 7.19 -2.94
CA VAL A 190 10.52 7.50 -2.24
C VAL A 190 10.09 6.45 -1.21
N GLY A 191 10.26 5.16 -1.50
CA GLY A 191 9.83 4.08 -0.58
C GLY A 191 10.63 3.99 0.73
N LEU A 192 11.86 4.52 0.75
CA LEU A 192 12.69 4.60 1.97
C LEU A 192 12.37 5.85 2.77
N GLN A 193 11.90 6.91 2.11
CA GLN A 193 11.55 8.18 2.72
C GLN A 193 10.32 8.05 3.64
N SER A 194 9.27 7.35 3.24
CA SER A 194 8.03 7.25 4.03
C SER A 194 8.22 6.55 5.38
N ARG A 195 8.97 5.44 5.43
CA ARG A 195 9.22 4.71 6.69
C ARG A 195 10.15 5.49 7.62
N ARG A 196 11.14 6.20 7.05
CA ARG A 196 12.03 7.07 7.82
C ARG A 196 11.26 8.24 8.41
N LEU A 197 10.42 8.89 7.62
CA LEU A 197 9.51 9.95 8.07
C LEU A 197 8.64 9.46 9.23
N ALA A 198 8.00 8.31 9.11
CA ALA A 198 7.19 7.78 10.20
C ALA A 198 8.01 7.51 11.46
N ARG A 199 9.25 7.02 11.35
CA ARG A 199 10.14 6.87 12.50
C ARG A 199 10.46 8.20 13.16
N LEU A 200 10.73 9.26 12.39
CA LEU A 200 10.96 10.61 12.93
C LEU A 200 9.72 11.15 13.65
N VAL A 201 8.54 10.96 13.06
CA VAL A 201 7.28 11.36 13.67
C VAL A 201 7.06 10.59 14.98
N LEU A 202 7.23 9.27 14.99
CA LEU A 202 7.10 8.46 16.20
C LEU A 202 8.08 8.88 17.30
N SER A 203 9.34 9.16 16.95
CA SER A 203 10.31 9.67 17.93
C SER A 203 9.93 11.04 18.50
N ALA A 204 9.26 11.90 17.71
CA ALA A 204 8.75 13.18 18.21
C ALA A 204 7.57 13.01 19.19
N PHE A 205 6.95 11.84 19.22
CA PHE A 205 5.92 11.45 20.18
C PHE A 205 6.45 10.46 21.25
N ASP A 206 7.76 10.41 21.47
CA ASP A 206 8.43 9.51 22.44
C ASP A 206 8.12 8.02 22.24
N VAL A 207 7.77 7.62 21.02
CA VAL A 207 7.55 6.22 20.65
C VAL A 207 8.81 5.66 20.00
N ASP A 208 9.53 4.79 20.73
CA ASP A 208 10.67 4.03 20.19
C ASP A 208 10.19 2.73 19.53
N PRO A 209 10.23 2.62 18.18
CA PRO A 209 9.81 1.41 17.47
C PRO A 209 10.78 0.22 17.62
N ASP A 210 11.98 0.43 18.16
CA ASP A 210 13.02 -0.58 18.30
C ASP A 210 13.25 -1.01 19.77
N ALA A 211 12.52 -0.44 20.74
CA ALA A 211 12.56 -0.82 22.15
C ALA A 211 12.14 -2.29 22.39
N PRO A 212 12.75 -3.00 23.38
CA PRO A 212 12.36 -4.35 23.74
C PRO A 212 10.93 -4.39 24.29
N LEU A 213 10.16 -5.42 23.95
CA LEU A 213 8.83 -5.65 24.51
C LEU A 213 8.98 -6.01 26.00
N SER A 214 8.41 -5.19 26.88
CA SER A 214 8.28 -5.47 28.32
C SER A 214 7.21 -6.52 28.60
#